data_AF-A0A933LLK7-F1
#
_entry.id   AF-A0A933LLK7-F1
#
_cell.length_a   1.000
_cell.length_b   1.000
_cell.length_c   1.000
_cell.angle_alpha   90.00
_cell.angle_beta   90.00
_cell.angle_gamma   90.00
#
_symmetry.space_group_name_H-M   'P 1'
#
loop_
_entity.id
_entity.type
_entity.pdbx_description
1 polymer ?
#
loop_
_entity_poly.entity_id
_entity_poly.type
_entity_poly.pdbx_seq_one_letter_code
_entity_poly.pdbx_strand_id
1 'polypeptide(L)'
;LDGHAPLVPWMWVSMSLAVISLVILITPRCRTNERLLAVACVMVFASLWIDKGLGLIVGGFVPSPLGHVTPYVPTLPEISITLAIWAFGFLLITVFYKIALAVRGELVEP
;
A
#
# COMPACT_ATOMS: atom_id res chain seq x y z
N LEU A 1 8.28 27.80 6.49
CA LEU A 1 7.76 26.41 6.39
C LEU A 1 7.92 25.79 7.78
N ASP A 2 7.14 26.30 8.71
CA ASP A 2 7.44 26.33 10.13
C ASP A 2 6.98 25.06 10.82
N GLY A 3 7.76 23.98 10.74
CA GLY A 3 7.58 22.79 11.58
C GLY A 3 6.29 21.98 11.36
N HIS A 4 5.45 22.35 10.39
CA HIS A 4 4.18 21.68 10.08
C HIS A 4 4.38 20.58 9.03
N ALA A 5 5.24 19.61 9.33
CA ALA A 5 5.60 18.53 8.40
C ALA A 5 5.24 17.13 8.95
N PRO A 6 3.97 16.88 9.35
CA PRO A 6 3.58 15.59 9.93
C PRO A 6 3.78 14.41 8.98
N LEU A 7 3.87 14.66 7.66
CA LEU A 7 4.07 13.64 6.63
C LEU A 7 5.54 13.25 6.44
N VAL A 8 6.51 14.07 6.88
CA VAL A 8 7.94 13.81 6.64
C VAL A 8 8.41 12.50 7.28
N PRO A 9 8.08 12.19 8.56
CA PRO A 9 8.45 10.90 9.15
C PRO A 9 7.88 9.70 8.37
N TRP A 10 6.63 9.82 7.87
CA TRP A 10 5.99 8.78 7.07
C TRP A 10 6.71 8.54 5.73
N MET A 11 7.18 9.60 5.07
CA MET A 11 7.96 9.46 3.84
C MET A 11 9.31 8.78 4.08
N TRP A 12 9.99 9.08 5.20
CA TRP A 12 11.22 8.38 5.57
C TRP A 12 10.99 6.89 5.82
N VAL A 13 9.90 6.54 6.50
CA VAL A 13 9.48 5.14 6.67
C VAL A 13 9.26 4.50 5.31
N SER A 14 8.46 5.11 4.44
CA SER A 14 8.21 4.60 3.08
C SER A 14 9.50 4.36 2.30
N MET A 15 10.42 5.33 2.30
CA MET A 15 11.69 5.23 1.59
C MET A 15 12.57 4.12 2.15
N SER A 16 12.63 3.97 3.48
CA SER A 16 13.39 2.90 4.11
C SER A 16 12.83 1.51 3.74
N LEU A 17 11.50 1.34 3.73
CA LEU A 17 10.86 0.09 3.33
C LEU A 17 11.11 -0.21 1.84
N ALA A 18 11.05 0.79 0.97
CA ALA A 18 11.36 0.64 -0.45
C ALA A 18 12.80 0.16 -0.66
N VAL A 19 13.77 0.83 -0.02
CA VAL A 19 15.19 0.50 -0.18
C VAL A 19 15.49 -0.90 0.35
N ILE A 20 15.01 -1.24 1.55
CA ILE A 20 15.24 -2.56 2.14
C ILE A 20 14.61 -3.66 1.29
N SER A 21 13.36 -3.47 0.86
CA SER A 21 12.67 -4.47 0.03
C SER A 21 13.32 -4.64 -1.34
N LEU A 22 13.82 -3.56 -1.96
CA LEU A 22 14.57 -3.62 -3.20
C LEU A 22 15.88 -4.42 -3.05
N VAL A 23 16.62 -4.22 -1.95
CA VAL A 23 17.85 -4.98 -1.66
C VAL A 23 17.55 -6.47 -1.46
N ILE A 24 16.44 -6.81 -0.81
CA ILE A 24 16.01 -8.21 -0.63
C ILE A 24 15.62 -8.84 -1.98
N LEU A 25 14.89 -8.11 -2.83
CA LEU A 25 14.43 -8.62 -4.14
C LEU A 25 15.55 -8.74 -5.17
N ILE A 26 16.53 -7.83 -5.16
CA ILE A 26 17.68 -7.89 -6.09
C ILE A 26 18.63 -9.04 -5.73
N THR A 27 18.73 -9.38 -4.44
CA THR A 27 19.64 -10.41 -3.94
C THR A 27 19.10 -11.82 -4.26
N PRO A 28 19.75 -12.61 -5.13
CA PRO A 28 19.25 -13.92 -5.56
C PRO A 28 19.04 -14.90 -4.41
N ARG A 29 19.92 -14.86 -3.41
CA ARG A 29 19.84 -15.74 -2.23
C ARG A 29 18.61 -15.46 -1.37
N CYS A 30 18.16 -14.21 -1.33
CA CYS A 30 17.02 -13.82 -0.50
C CYS A 30 15.69 -14.11 -1.20
N ARG A 31 15.61 -13.98 -2.53
CA ARG A 31 14.38 -14.29 -3.29
C ARG A 31 14.04 -15.78 -3.37
N THR A 32 15.03 -16.67 -3.24
CA THR A 32 14.79 -18.12 -3.24
C THR A 32 14.15 -18.62 -1.95
N ASN A 33 14.22 -17.84 -0.87
CA ASN A 33 13.54 -18.16 0.38
C ASN A 33 12.14 -17.52 0.37
N GLU A 34 11.10 -18.34 0.27
CA GLU A 34 9.70 -17.90 0.20
C GLU A 34 9.29 -17.01 1.37
N ARG A 35 9.82 -17.23 2.58
CA ARG A 35 9.50 -16.39 3.74
C ARG A 35 10.05 -14.97 3.57
N LEU A 36 11.29 -14.84 3.09
CA LEU A 36 11.91 -13.55 2.81
C LEU A 36 11.22 -12.84 1.64
N LEU A 37 10.81 -13.60 0.62
CA LEU A 37 10.06 -13.08 -0.51
C LEU A 37 8.70 -12.51 -0.06
N ALA A 38 7.95 -13.25 0.75
CA ALA A 38 6.67 -12.79 1.29
C ALA A 38 6.83 -11.50 2.11
N VAL A 39 7.84 -11.44 2.98
CA VAL A 39 8.16 -10.22 3.75
C VAL A 39 8.51 -9.06 2.81
N ALA A 40 9.34 -9.28 1.80
CA ALA A 40 9.70 -8.25 0.82
C ALA A 40 8.47 -7.70 0.08
N CYS A 41 7.55 -8.58 -0.34
CA CYS A 41 6.30 -8.18 -0.99
C CYS A 41 5.45 -7.30 -0.08
N VAL A 42 5.29 -7.66 1.20
CA VAL A 42 4.56 -6.85 2.18
C VAL A 42 5.23 -5.50 2.39
N MET A 43 6.56 -5.45 2.46
CA MET A 43 7.31 -4.21 2.61
C MET A 43 7.15 -3.28 1.40
N VAL A 44 7.25 -3.80 0.17
CA VAL A 44 6.98 -3.04 -1.06
C VAL A 44 5.57 -2.49 -1.02
N PHE A 45 4.60 -3.34 -0.71
CA PHE A 45 3.19 -2.95 -0.67
C PHE A 45 2.92 -1.83 0.35
N ALA A 46 3.45 -1.96 1.57
CA ALA A 46 3.33 -0.93 2.59
C ALA A 46 4.03 0.38 2.20
N SER A 47 5.23 0.30 1.61
CA SER A 47 5.95 1.47 1.10
C SER A 47 5.13 2.22 0.05
N LEU A 48 4.63 1.51 -0.97
CA LEU A 48 3.83 2.10 -2.04
C LEU A 48 2.51 2.67 -1.52
N TRP A 49 1.88 2.01 -0.55
CA TRP A 49 0.67 2.52 0.07
C TRP A 49 0.92 3.84 0.83
N ILE A 50 2.04 3.97 1.53
CA ILE A 50 2.39 5.24 2.19
C ILE A 50 2.70 6.33 1.15
N ASP A 51 3.51 6.01 0.13
CA ASP A 51 3.92 6.98 -0.89
C ASP A 51 2.74 7.48 -1.73
N LYS A 52 1.95 6.56 -2.28
CA LYS A 52 0.83 6.89 -3.19
C LYS A 52 -0.48 7.15 -2.48
N GLY A 53 -0.74 6.46 -1.36
CA GLY A 53 -1.97 6.63 -0.59
C GLY A 53 -1.93 7.89 0.26
N LEU A 54 -1.00 7.97 1.22
CA LEU A 54 -0.93 9.11 2.14
C LEU A 54 -0.13 10.28 1.55
N GLY A 55 1.05 10.02 0.98
CA GLY A 55 1.97 11.05 0.51
C GLY A 55 1.43 11.85 -0.67
N LEU A 56 1.08 11.17 -1.76
CA LEU A 56 0.60 11.81 -3.00
C LEU A 56 -0.77 12.45 -2.83
N ILE A 57 -1.73 11.79 -2.17
CA ILE A 57 -3.07 12.35 -1.98
C ILE A 57 -3.00 13.58 -1.08
N VAL A 58 -2.46 13.47 0.14
CA VAL A 58 -2.45 14.61 1.07
C VAL A 58 -1.53 15.73 0.56
N GLY A 59 -0.37 15.39 0.01
CA GLY A 59 0.54 16.38 -0.60
C GLY A 59 0.00 17.04 -1.87
N GLY A 60 -0.89 16.37 -2.61
CA GLY A 60 -1.55 16.94 -3.77
C GLY A 60 -2.61 18.00 -3.42
N PHE A 61 -3.16 17.95 -2.21
CA PHE A 61 -4.15 18.91 -1.72
C PHE A 61 -3.59 19.97 -0.76
N VAL A 62 -2.34 19.83 -0.32
CA VAL A 62 -1.66 20.76 0.61
C VAL A 62 -0.34 21.23 -0.01
N PRO A 63 -0.16 22.54 -0.28
CA PRO A 63 -1.04 23.65 0.09
C PRO A 63 -2.27 23.76 -0.82
N SER A 64 -3.34 24.34 -0.28
CA SER A 64 -4.52 24.60 -1.09
C SER A 64 -4.21 25.59 -2.23
N PRO A 65 -5.04 25.65 -3.30
CA PRO A 65 -4.86 26.63 -4.38
C PRO A 65 -4.82 28.09 -3.92
N LEU A 66 -5.33 28.37 -2.71
CA LEU A 66 -5.31 29.69 -2.06
C LEU A 66 -4.06 29.91 -1.19
N GLY A 67 -3.10 28.97 -1.17
CA GLY A 67 -1.86 29.05 -0.42
C GLY A 67 -1.96 28.70 1.06
N HIS A 68 -3.13 28.24 1.54
CA HIS A 68 -3.31 27.83 2.94
C HIS A 68 -2.81 26.40 3.18
N VAL A 69 -2.04 26.21 4.26
CA VAL A 69 -1.59 24.90 4.74
C VAL A 69 -2.56 24.42 5.82
N THR A 70 -3.50 23.55 5.45
CA THR A 70 -4.45 22.95 6.39
C THR A 70 -3.97 21.56 6.78
N PRO A 71 -3.75 21.27 8.08
CA PRO A 71 -3.41 19.92 8.53
C PRO A 71 -4.58 18.96 8.28
N TYR A 72 -4.30 17.82 7.62
CA TYR A 72 -5.29 16.78 7.38
C TYR A 72 -5.22 15.70 8.47
N VAL A 73 -6.36 15.40 9.08
CA VAL A 73 -6.52 14.27 10.00
C VAL A 73 -7.78 13.53 9.58
N PRO A 74 -7.68 12.24 9.21
CA PRO A 74 -8.83 11.49 8.73
C PRO A 74 -9.90 11.35 9.82
N THR A 75 -11.13 11.59 9.43
CA THR A 75 -12.33 11.45 10.25
C THR A 75 -12.83 10.00 10.28
N LEU A 76 -13.68 9.67 11.26
CA LEU A 76 -14.26 8.32 11.37
C LEU A 76 -14.99 7.86 10.10
N PRO A 77 -15.80 8.70 9.42
CA PRO A 77 -16.43 8.30 8.16
C PRO A 77 -15.42 8.03 7.03
N GLU A 78 -14.33 8.81 6.93
CA GLU A 78 -13.30 8.59 5.90
C GLU A 78 -12.58 7.25 6.10
N ILE A 79 -12.29 6.90 7.35
CA ILE A 79 -11.69 5.60 7.71
C ILE A 79 -12.65 4.45 7.38
N SER A 80 -13.94 4.58 7.71
CA SER A 80 -14.91 3.51 7.44
C SER A 80 -15.14 3.29 5.94
N ILE A 81 -15.19 4.37 5.14
CA ILE A 81 -15.27 4.29 3.68
C ILE A 81 -14.01 3.60 3.12
N THR A 82 -12.83 3.98 3.61
CA THR A 82 -11.57 3.35 3.18
C THR A 82 -11.60 1.86 3.45
N LEU A 83 -11.96 1.43 4.67
CA LEU A 83 -12.08 0.02 5.03
C LEU A 83 -13.12 -0.72 4.17
N ALA A 84 -14.25 -0.10 3.86
CA ALA A 84 -15.26 -0.70 2.98
C ALA A 84 -14.74 -0.94 1.56
N ILE A 85 -13.97 -0.01 1.00
CA ILE A 85 -13.32 -0.17 -0.32
C ILE A 85 -12.35 -1.35 -0.30
N TRP A 86 -11.53 -1.48 0.75
CA TRP A 86 -10.62 -2.62 0.91
C TRP A 86 -11.37 -3.94 1.02
N ALA A 87 -12.41 -4.02 1.86
CA ALA A 87 -13.23 -5.21 2.03
C ALA A 87 -13.87 -5.64 0.70
N PHE A 88 -14.41 -4.68 -0.06
CA PHE A 88 -14.98 -4.94 -1.37
C PHE A 88 -13.92 -5.42 -2.37
N GLY A 89 -12.72 -4.83 -2.38
CA GLY A 89 -11.61 -5.28 -3.20
C GLY A 89 -11.19 -6.74 -2.90
N PHE A 90 -11.07 -7.10 -1.63
CA PHE A 90 -10.79 -8.48 -1.22
C PHE A 90 -11.91 -9.46 -1.63
N LEU A 91 -13.17 -9.04 -1.52
CA LEU A 91 -14.31 -9.83 -2.01
C LEU A 91 -14.20 -10.08 -3.52
N LEU A 92 -13.93 -9.04 -4.31
CA LEU A 92 -13.76 -9.16 -5.76
C LEU A 92 -12.60 -10.10 -6.14
N ILE A 93 -11.43 -9.93 -5.50
CA ILE A 93 -10.28 -10.81 -5.73
C ILE A 93 -10.65 -12.27 -5.43
N THR A 94 -11.37 -12.51 -4.33
CA THR A 94 -11.82 -13.87 -3.96
C THR A 94 -12.72 -14.48 -5.02
N VAL A 95 -13.70 -13.72 -5.53
CA VAL A 95 -14.61 -14.18 -6.58
C VAL A 95 -13.86 -14.44 -7.88
N PHE A 96 -13.00 -13.51 -8.31
CA PHE A 96 -12.23 -13.67 -9.54
C PHE A 96 -11.26 -14.84 -9.48
N TYR A 97 -10.63 -15.07 -8.32
CA TYR A 97 -9.74 -16.22 -8.15
C TYR A 97 -10.50 -17.54 -8.27
N LYS A 98 -11.70 -17.64 -7.68
CA LYS A 98 -12.56 -18.82 -7.86
C LYS A 98 -12.92 -19.07 -9.33
N ILE A 99 -13.28 -18.03 -10.06
CA ILE A 99 -13.60 -18.15 -11.49
C ILE A 99 -12.36 -18.58 -12.28
N ALA A 100 -11.21 -17.95 -12.05
CA ALA A 100 -9.97 -18.26 -12.74
C ALA A 100 -9.52 -19.72 -12.52
N LEU A 101 -9.59 -20.20 -11.26
CA LEU A 101 -9.28 -21.59 -10.93
C LEU A 101 -10.28 -22.58 -11.56
N ALA A 102 -11.57 -22.24 -11.61
CA ALA A 102 -12.59 -23.05 -12.28
C ALA A 102 -12.29 -23.20 -13.78
N VAL A 103 -11.96 -22.11 -14.46
CA VAL A 103 -11.63 -22.11 -15.90
C VAL A 103 -10.34 -22.89 -16.18
N ARG A 104 -9.37 -22.84 -15.27
CA ARG A 104 -8.11 -23.61 -15.36
C ARG A 104 -8.29 -25.11 -15.10
N GLY A 105 -9.47 -25.55 -14.69
CA GLY A 105 -9.73 -26.95 -14.34
C GLY A 105 -9.10 -27.39 -13.03
N GLU A 106 -8.52 -26.47 -12.24
CA GLU A 106 -7.87 -26.78 -10.95
C GLU A 106 -8.90 -27.05 -9.83
N LEU A 107 -10.18 -26.75 -10.06
CA LEU A 107 -11.31 -27.05 -9.16
C LEU A 107 -12.07 -28.33 -9.54
N VAL A 108 -11.66 -29.03 -10.59
CA VAL A 108 -12.22 -30.35 -10.92
C VAL A 108 -11.48 -31.37 -10.05
N GLU A 109 -12.05 -31.69 -8.89
CA GLU A 109 -11.65 -32.92 -8.19
C GLU A 109 -11.90 -34.13 -9.11
N PRO A 110 -11.04 -35.17 -9.07
CA PRO A 110 -11.23 -36.41 -9.82
C PRO A 110 -12.50 -37.18 -9.42
#